data_AF-A0A4R7VBS3-F1
#
_entry.id   AF-A0A4R7VBS3-F1
#
_cell.length_a   1.000
_cell.length_b   1.000
_cell.length_c   1.000
_cell.angle_alpha   90.00
_cell.angle_beta   90.00
_cell.angle_gamma   90.00
#
_symmetry.space_group_name_H-M   'P 1'
#
loop_
_entity.id
_entity.type
_entity.pdbx_description
1 polymer ?
#
loop_
_entity_poly.entity_id
_entity_poly.type
_entity_poly.pdbx_seq_one_letter_code
_entity_poly.pdbx_strand_id
1 'polypeptide(L)'
;MTGEKDVLLAAPRAALARVRRDPDDWDGEYDYGLLLAMYFDGVDLPLARRMLAAAVRYHRDHVPPGISPELVRAGLLVACHGDAADVWLHWTAYALSFDPGYRPLLAVAGLRRTRDLVRESTHPDRGRVAVELAGLRAREVTAWLDEQRERFPSDPAAESLFGWSTHARELGRPDLSRELLLAWARERPHDPATFAAVRSRLGRLGFAAEAVEAQREAVAITTGRERLGHELVTLASVCREAGDLAGARQALEECAALAPPLGGLATSLRREARELDALRPGTPSGTGP
;
A
#
# COMPACT_ATOMS: atom_id res chain seq x y z
N MET A 1 13.44 -10.14 16.01
CA MET A 1 12.46 -9.99 14.91
C MET A 1 11.78 -11.28 14.48
N THR A 2 12.42 -12.46 14.48
CA THR A 2 11.72 -13.72 14.12
C THR A 2 10.44 -13.94 14.94
N GLY A 3 10.50 -13.68 16.26
CA GLY A 3 9.31 -13.81 17.13
C GLY A 3 8.16 -12.85 16.80
N GLU A 4 8.41 -11.64 16.29
CA GLU A 4 7.35 -10.68 15.94
C GLU A 4 6.57 -11.13 14.69
N LYS A 5 7.28 -11.75 13.73
CA LYS A 5 6.67 -12.33 12.52
C LYS A 5 5.75 -13.50 12.90
N ASP A 6 6.20 -14.37 13.80
CA ASP A 6 5.38 -15.49 14.30
C ASP A 6 4.15 -15.01 15.06
N VAL A 7 4.27 -13.94 15.86
CA VAL A 7 3.13 -13.33 16.55
C VAL A 7 2.10 -12.78 15.55
N LEU A 8 2.53 -12.14 14.47
CA LEU A 8 1.62 -11.64 13.42
C LEU A 8 0.89 -12.77 12.69
N LEU A 9 1.56 -13.90 12.44
CA LEU A 9 0.97 -15.01 11.70
C LEU A 9 0.18 -15.99 12.58
N ALA A 10 0.35 -15.99 13.91
CA ALA A 10 -0.28 -16.99 14.78
C ALA A 10 -1.82 -17.05 14.63
N ALA A 11 -2.51 -15.91 14.71
CA ALA A 11 -3.97 -15.86 14.53
C ALA A 11 -4.41 -16.16 13.08
N PRO A 12 -3.80 -15.55 12.04
CA PRO A 12 -4.00 -15.94 10.63
C PRO A 12 -3.86 -17.44 10.35
N ARG A 13 -2.81 -18.08 10.87
CA ARG A 13 -2.54 -19.51 10.70
C ARG A 13 -3.59 -20.37 11.40
N ALA A 14 -3.99 -19.98 12.61
CA ALA A 14 -5.06 -20.65 13.32
C ALA A 14 -6.40 -20.55 12.56
N ALA A 15 -6.69 -19.40 11.94
CA ALA A 15 -7.87 -19.22 11.09
C ALA A 15 -7.79 -20.12 9.85
N LEU A 16 -6.66 -20.12 9.12
CA LEU A 16 -6.45 -21.01 7.98
C LEU A 16 -6.61 -22.50 8.35
N ALA A 17 -6.07 -22.90 9.50
CA ALA A 17 -6.20 -24.28 9.99
C ALA A 17 -7.64 -24.66 10.37
N ARG A 18 -8.51 -23.70 10.75
CA ARG A 18 -9.95 -23.94 10.92
C ARG A 18 -10.62 -24.12 9.57
N VAL A 19 -10.44 -23.17 8.65
CA VAL A 19 -11.06 -23.18 7.32
C VAL A 19 -10.65 -24.39 6.48
N ARG A 20 -9.41 -24.89 6.63
CA ARG A 20 -8.97 -26.13 5.97
C ARG A 20 -9.66 -27.39 6.53
N ARG A 21 -10.04 -27.40 7.80
CA ARG A 21 -10.77 -28.52 8.42
C ARG A 21 -12.26 -28.46 8.11
N ASP A 22 -12.80 -27.25 8.09
CA ASP A 22 -14.19 -26.99 7.79
C ASP A 22 -14.29 -25.76 6.87
N PRO A 23 -14.48 -25.94 5.54
CA PRO A 23 -14.62 -24.81 4.62
C PRO A 23 -15.83 -23.90 4.88
N ASP A 24 -16.79 -24.33 5.70
CA ASP A 24 -17.97 -23.56 6.09
C ASP A 24 -17.70 -22.65 7.31
N ASP A 25 -16.57 -22.81 8.00
CA ASP A 25 -16.10 -21.90 9.08
C ASP A 25 -15.70 -20.51 8.56
N TRP A 26 -15.66 -20.31 7.24
CA TRP A 26 -15.42 -19.02 6.60
C TRP A 26 -16.64 -18.56 5.83
N ASP A 27 -17.18 -17.41 6.24
CA ASP A 27 -18.34 -16.72 5.67
C ASP A 27 -18.20 -16.32 4.19
N GLY A 28 -16.98 -16.40 3.64
CA GLY A 28 -16.68 -16.01 2.27
C GLY A 28 -16.47 -14.50 2.10
N GLU A 29 -16.36 -13.74 3.18
CA GLU A 29 -15.90 -12.35 3.15
C GLU A 29 -14.39 -12.27 2.99
N TYR A 30 -13.91 -11.14 2.48
CA TYR A 30 -12.48 -10.94 2.30
C TYR A 30 -11.78 -10.82 3.67
N ASP A 31 -10.85 -11.75 3.94
CA ASP A 31 -10.03 -11.76 5.16
C ASP A 31 -8.54 -11.66 4.78
N TYR A 32 -7.93 -10.53 5.12
CA TYR A 32 -6.50 -10.28 4.86
C TYR A 32 -5.59 -11.27 5.60
N GLY A 33 -5.91 -11.61 6.85
CA GLY A 33 -5.14 -12.57 7.63
C GLY A 33 -5.18 -13.94 6.99
N LEU A 34 -6.36 -14.41 6.61
CA LEU A 34 -6.50 -15.68 5.90
C LEU A 34 -5.70 -15.69 4.58
N LEU A 35 -5.79 -14.62 3.78
CA LEU A 35 -4.99 -14.46 2.56
C LEU A 35 -3.48 -14.53 2.85
N LEU A 36 -3.02 -13.85 3.90
CA LEU A 36 -1.61 -13.82 4.28
C LEU A 36 -1.11 -15.19 4.73
N ALA A 37 -1.89 -15.90 5.54
CA ALA A 37 -1.54 -17.25 5.98
C ALA A 37 -1.49 -18.23 4.80
N MET A 38 -2.46 -18.17 3.88
CA MET A 38 -2.47 -18.98 2.66
C MET A 38 -1.25 -18.74 1.79
N TYR A 39 -0.79 -17.49 1.75
CA TYR A 39 0.35 -17.09 0.97
C TYR A 39 1.67 -17.69 1.49
N PHE A 40 1.87 -17.74 2.80
CA PHE A 40 3.10 -18.27 3.40
C PHE A 40 3.07 -19.77 3.72
N ASP A 41 1.91 -20.33 4.07
CA ASP A 41 1.78 -21.72 4.53
C ASP A 41 1.22 -22.65 3.43
N GLY A 42 1.32 -22.21 2.18
CA GLY A 42 0.84 -22.93 1.00
C GLY A 42 -0.67 -22.83 0.81
N VAL A 43 -1.10 -23.20 -0.40
CA VAL A 43 -2.47 -22.91 -0.84
C VAL A 43 -3.21 -24.18 -1.25
N ASP A 44 -4.49 -24.21 -0.92
CA ASP A 44 -5.47 -25.13 -1.49
C ASP A 44 -6.22 -24.39 -2.60
N LEU A 45 -6.27 -24.96 -3.81
CA LEU A 45 -6.77 -24.27 -5.00
C LEU A 45 -8.26 -23.85 -4.89
N PRO A 46 -9.19 -24.73 -4.45
CA PRO A 46 -10.55 -24.32 -4.11
C PRO A 46 -10.63 -23.11 -3.18
N LEU A 47 -9.84 -23.09 -2.10
CA LEU A 47 -9.81 -21.98 -1.16
C LEU A 47 -9.20 -20.71 -1.79
N ALA A 48 -8.14 -20.85 -2.59
CA ALA A 48 -7.52 -19.75 -3.34
C ALA A 48 -8.52 -19.06 -4.27
N ARG A 49 -9.29 -19.86 -5.02
CA ARG A 49 -10.33 -19.37 -5.93
C ARG A 49 -11.42 -18.63 -5.18
N ARG A 50 -11.91 -19.18 -4.06
CA ARG A 50 -12.89 -18.50 -3.21
C ARG A 50 -12.32 -17.18 -2.65
N MET A 51 -11.07 -17.18 -2.18
CA MET A 51 -10.41 -15.98 -1.64
C MET A 51 -10.25 -14.89 -2.71
N LEU A 52 -9.82 -15.24 -3.92
CA LEU A 52 -9.76 -14.27 -5.03
C LEU A 52 -11.16 -13.74 -5.38
N ALA A 53 -12.19 -14.59 -5.42
CA ALA A 53 -13.56 -14.14 -5.65
C ALA A 53 -14.07 -13.20 -4.54
N ALA A 54 -13.72 -13.46 -3.27
CA ALA A 54 -14.03 -12.59 -2.14
C ALA A 54 -13.29 -11.25 -2.24
N ALA A 55 -11.99 -11.26 -2.56
CA ALA A 55 -11.20 -10.06 -2.80
C ALA A 55 -11.79 -9.21 -3.94
N VAL A 56 -12.21 -9.84 -5.04
CA VAL A 56 -12.89 -9.17 -6.16
C VAL A 56 -14.17 -8.47 -5.72
N ARG A 57 -15.02 -9.13 -4.92
CA ARG A 57 -16.24 -8.49 -4.36
C ARG A 57 -15.88 -7.31 -3.46
N TYR A 58 -14.97 -7.51 -2.52
CA TYR A 58 -14.52 -6.45 -1.61
C TYR A 58 -14.02 -5.22 -2.37
N HIS A 59 -13.19 -5.41 -3.40
CA HIS A 59 -12.63 -4.32 -4.20
C HIS A 59 -13.69 -3.56 -4.99
N ARG A 60 -14.68 -4.28 -5.55
CA ARG A 60 -15.80 -3.65 -6.24
C ARG A 60 -16.59 -2.72 -5.33
N ASP A 61 -16.77 -3.13 -4.08
CA ASP A 61 -17.71 -2.48 -3.18
C ASP A 61 -17.04 -1.38 -2.31
N HIS A 62 -15.74 -1.51 -2.02
CA HIS A 62 -15.07 -0.69 -1.01
C HIS A 62 -13.80 0.03 -1.47
N VAL A 63 -13.21 -0.36 -2.61
CA VAL A 63 -11.90 0.16 -3.02
C VAL A 63 -12.05 1.01 -4.28
N PRO A 64 -11.51 2.25 -4.30
CA PRO A 64 -11.47 3.04 -5.52
C PRO A 64 -10.81 2.26 -6.66
N PRO A 65 -11.20 2.49 -7.93
CA PRO A 65 -10.62 1.79 -9.07
C PRO A 65 -9.08 1.82 -9.04
N GLY A 66 -8.47 0.64 -9.16
CA GLY A 66 -7.01 0.48 -9.16
C GLY A 66 -6.56 -0.92 -8.70
N ILE A 67 -5.26 -1.17 -8.80
CA ILE A 67 -4.66 -2.42 -8.31
C ILE A 67 -4.26 -2.29 -6.84
N SER A 68 -4.77 -3.17 -6.00
CA SER A 68 -4.26 -3.32 -4.64
C SER A 68 -3.22 -4.44 -4.59
N PRO A 69 -2.18 -4.33 -3.74
CA PRO A 69 -1.27 -5.44 -3.46
C PRO A 69 -2.00 -6.72 -3.03
N GLU A 70 -3.13 -6.58 -2.34
CA GLU A 70 -3.99 -7.67 -1.86
C GLU A 70 -4.61 -8.46 -3.01
N LEU A 71 -5.19 -7.77 -3.98
CA LEU A 71 -5.81 -8.39 -5.15
C LEU A 71 -4.77 -9.10 -6.02
N VAL A 72 -3.57 -8.52 -6.15
CA VAL A 72 -2.43 -9.16 -6.83
C VAL A 72 -2.01 -10.42 -6.09
N ARG A 73 -1.86 -10.36 -4.77
CA ARG A 73 -1.46 -11.52 -3.96
C ARG A 73 -2.48 -12.66 -4.06
N ALA A 74 -3.78 -12.35 -3.95
CA ALA A 74 -4.84 -13.35 -4.15
C ALA A 74 -4.82 -13.92 -5.58
N GLY A 75 -4.53 -13.08 -6.57
CA GLY A 75 -4.30 -13.51 -7.95
C GLY A 75 -3.13 -14.49 -8.08
N LEU A 76 -1.98 -14.15 -7.50
CA LEU A 76 -0.78 -14.99 -7.54
C LEU A 76 -1.02 -16.37 -6.91
N LEU A 77 -1.79 -16.44 -5.83
CA LEU A 77 -2.14 -17.71 -5.19
C LEU A 77 -2.87 -18.67 -6.14
N VAL A 78 -3.87 -18.18 -6.88
CA VAL A 78 -4.59 -18.98 -7.88
C VAL A 78 -3.66 -19.31 -9.06
N ALA A 79 -2.91 -18.32 -9.51
CA ALA A 79 -2.03 -18.40 -10.65
C ALA A 79 -0.94 -19.47 -10.52
N CYS A 80 -0.44 -19.72 -9.30
CA CYS A 80 0.57 -20.75 -9.02
C CYS A 80 0.14 -22.17 -9.41
N HIS A 81 -1.16 -22.44 -9.59
CA HIS A 81 -1.65 -23.75 -10.01
C HIS A 81 -1.67 -23.95 -11.53
N GLY A 82 -1.56 -22.88 -12.33
CA GLY A 82 -1.44 -22.98 -13.78
C GLY A 82 -2.66 -23.58 -14.48
N ASP A 83 -3.87 -23.43 -13.94
CA ASP A 83 -5.11 -23.84 -14.58
C ASP A 83 -5.62 -22.73 -15.52
N ALA A 84 -5.77 -23.04 -16.80
CA ALA A 84 -6.19 -22.07 -17.80
C ALA A 84 -7.66 -21.64 -17.62
N ALA A 85 -8.48 -22.44 -16.92
CA ALA A 85 -9.86 -22.07 -16.63
C ALA A 85 -9.96 -20.84 -15.69
N ASP A 86 -8.91 -20.58 -14.90
CA ASP A 86 -8.86 -19.43 -13.97
C ASP A 86 -8.75 -18.08 -14.69
N VAL A 87 -8.57 -18.07 -16.03
CA VAL A 87 -8.61 -16.84 -16.84
C VAL A 87 -9.89 -16.03 -16.61
N TRP A 88 -11.03 -16.69 -16.38
CA TRP A 88 -12.31 -15.99 -16.16
C TRP A 88 -12.39 -15.34 -14.79
N LEU A 89 -11.78 -15.96 -13.78
CA LEU A 89 -11.67 -15.36 -12.45
C LEU A 89 -10.70 -14.18 -12.46
N HIS A 90 -9.54 -14.33 -13.11
CA HIS A 90 -8.60 -13.23 -13.31
C HIS A 90 -9.16 -12.12 -14.19
N TRP A 91 -9.99 -12.43 -15.19
CA TRP A 91 -10.69 -11.44 -15.98
C TRP A 91 -11.62 -10.58 -15.12
N THR A 92 -12.34 -11.20 -14.19
CA THR A 92 -13.22 -10.47 -13.26
C THR A 92 -12.42 -9.52 -12.38
N ALA A 93 -11.23 -9.93 -11.90
CA ALA A 93 -10.33 -9.05 -11.15
C ALA A 93 -9.74 -7.91 -12.01
N TYR A 94 -9.26 -8.24 -13.21
CA TYR A 94 -8.70 -7.28 -14.17
C TYR A 94 -9.71 -6.21 -14.58
N ALA A 95 -10.96 -6.61 -14.85
CA ALA A 95 -12.02 -5.70 -15.27
C ALA A 95 -12.44 -4.69 -14.19
N LEU A 96 -12.11 -4.94 -12.91
CA LEU A 96 -12.32 -3.99 -11.82
C LEU A 96 -11.17 -3.00 -11.67
N SER A 97 -9.93 -3.47 -11.80
CA SER A 97 -8.77 -2.62 -11.58
C SER A 97 -8.50 -1.67 -12.76
N PHE A 98 -8.86 -2.09 -13.99
CA PHE A 98 -8.42 -1.46 -15.25
C PHE A 98 -6.89 -1.23 -15.31
N ASP A 99 -6.14 -1.94 -14.46
CA ASP A 99 -4.72 -1.72 -14.31
C ASP A 99 -3.97 -2.65 -15.28
N PRO A 100 -3.18 -2.11 -16.22
CA PRO A 100 -2.41 -2.92 -17.16
C PRO A 100 -1.42 -3.87 -16.45
N GLY A 101 -1.02 -3.57 -15.22
CA GLY A 101 -0.16 -4.39 -14.38
C GLY A 101 -0.79 -5.70 -13.91
N TYR A 102 -2.12 -5.86 -13.93
CA TYR A 102 -2.76 -7.15 -13.59
C TYR A 102 -2.91 -8.07 -14.83
N ARG A 103 -2.84 -7.50 -16.04
CA ARG A 103 -3.06 -8.20 -17.31
C ARG A 103 -2.25 -9.50 -17.48
N PRO A 104 -0.98 -9.61 -17.05
CA PRO A 104 -0.22 -10.86 -17.15
C PRO A 104 -0.86 -12.08 -16.46
N LEU A 105 -1.64 -11.88 -15.40
CA LEU A 105 -2.34 -12.96 -14.69
C LEU A 105 -3.39 -13.67 -15.55
N LEU A 106 -3.91 -13.00 -16.59
CA LEU A 106 -4.82 -13.63 -17.55
C LEU A 106 -4.17 -14.82 -18.29
N ALA A 107 -2.84 -14.86 -18.38
CA ALA A 107 -2.10 -15.83 -19.19
C ALA A 107 -1.17 -16.73 -18.36
N VAL A 108 -1.35 -16.80 -17.04
CA VAL A 108 -0.39 -17.47 -16.13
C VAL A 108 -0.33 -18.99 -16.31
N ALA A 109 -1.41 -19.62 -16.77
CA ALA A 109 -1.44 -21.03 -17.17
C ALA A 109 -0.68 -21.32 -18.49
N GLY A 110 -0.06 -20.29 -19.07
CA GLY A 110 0.58 -20.31 -20.38
C GLY A 110 -0.29 -19.65 -21.44
N LEU A 111 0.31 -18.72 -22.18
CA LEU A 111 -0.39 -17.88 -23.16
C LEU A 111 -1.10 -18.69 -24.26
N ARG A 112 -0.45 -19.72 -24.81
CA ARG A 112 -1.05 -20.57 -25.85
C ARG A 112 -2.28 -21.31 -25.31
N ARG A 113 -2.11 -22.02 -24.20
CA ARG A 113 -3.17 -22.81 -23.55
C ARG A 113 -4.36 -21.93 -23.19
N THR A 114 -4.10 -20.75 -22.64
CA THR A 114 -5.15 -19.79 -22.28
C THR A 114 -5.90 -19.28 -23.52
N ARG A 115 -5.18 -18.94 -24.61
CA ARG A 115 -5.81 -18.49 -25.87
C ARG A 115 -6.68 -19.56 -26.50
N ASP A 116 -6.23 -20.81 -26.50
CA ASP A 116 -7.02 -21.93 -27.02
C ASP A 116 -8.32 -22.11 -26.21
N LEU A 117 -8.22 -22.12 -24.87
CA LEU A 117 -9.38 -22.19 -23.98
C LEU A 117 -10.36 -21.03 -24.20
N VAL A 118 -9.86 -19.80 -24.31
CA VAL A 118 -10.70 -18.63 -24.56
C VAL A 118 -11.40 -18.74 -25.90
N ARG A 119 -10.71 -19.16 -26.97
CA ARG A 119 -11.30 -19.33 -28.31
C ARG A 119 -12.47 -20.31 -28.29
N GLU A 120 -12.32 -21.42 -27.57
CA GLU A 120 -13.30 -22.52 -27.48
C GLU A 120 -14.45 -22.24 -26.50
N SER A 121 -14.29 -21.25 -25.61
CA SER A 121 -15.28 -20.88 -24.61
C SER A 121 -16.52 -20.21 -25.20
N THR A 122 -17.65 -20.38 -24.52
CA THR A 122 -18.91 -19.65 -24.77
C THR A 122 -19.10 -18.46 -23.83
N HIS A 123 -18.10 -18.12 -23.01
CA HIS A 123 -18.17 -17.04 -22.04
C HIS A 123 -18.49 -15.69 -22.72
N PRO A 124 -19.41 -14.86 -22.18
CA PRO A 124 -19.84 -13.61 -22.81
C PRO A 124 -18.68 -12.63 -23.08
N ASP A 125 -17.70 -12.56 -22.18
CA ASP A 125 -16.53 -11.70 -22.35
C ASP A 125 -15.41 -12.29 -23.23
N ARG A 126 -15.62 -13.42 -23.90
CA ARG A 126 -14.59 -14.07 -24.74
C ARG A 126 -13.88 -13.10 -25.67
N GLY A 127 -14.64 -12.26 -26.38
CA GLY A 127 -14.07 -11.31 -27.34
C GLY A 127 -13.13 -10.30 -26.68
N ARG A 128 -13.49 -9.80 -25.49
CA ARG A 128 -12.70 -8.82 -24.75
C ARG A 128 -11.42 -9.45 -24.20
N VAL A 129 -11.53 -10.64 -23.60
CA VAL A 129 -10.35 -11.39 -23.13
C VAL A 129 -9.42 -11.74 -24.30
N ALA A 130 -9.96 -12.11 -25.46
CA ALA A 130 -9.14 -12.41 -26.63
C ALA A 130 -8.31 -11.20 -27.10
N VAL A 131 -8.88 -9.99 -27.05
CA VAL A 131 -8.15 -8.73 -27.35
C VAL A 131 -7.02 -8.51 -26.35
N GLU A 132 -7.29 -8.66 -25.05
CA GLU A 132 -6.26 -8.51 -24.02
C GLU A 132 -5.16 -9.57 -24.15
N LEU A 133 -5.49 -10.81 -24.47
CA LEU A 133 -4.49 -11.85 -24.68
C LEU A 133 -3.69 -11.65 -25.97
N ALA A 134 -4.24 -11.03 -27.01
CA ALA A 134 -3.57 -10.86 -28.31
C ALA A 134 -2.30 -10.00 -28.20
N GLY A 135 -2.34 -8.94 -27.39
CA GLY A 135 -1.20 -8.04 -27.19
C GLY A 135 -0.16 -8.51 -26.16
N LEU A 136 -0.41 -9.62 -25.44
CA LEU A 136 0.56 -10.16 -24.48
C LEU A 136 1.61 -11.06 -25.16
N ARG A 137 2.84 -10.97 -24.67
CA ARG A 137 3.95 -11.87 -25.03
C ARG A 137 4.31 -12.75 -23.85
N ALA A 138 4.67 -14.01 -24.10
CA ALA A 138 5.04 -14.95 -23.04
C ALA A 138 6.18 -14.41 -22.14
N ARG A 139 7.18 -13.74 -22.73
CA ARG A 139 8.29 -13.12 -21.98
C ARG A 139 7.84 -12.03 -20.99
N GLU A 140 6.77 -11.31 -21.31
CA GLU A 140 6.24 -10.26 -20.43
C GLU A 140 5.53 -10.90 -19.24
N VAL A 141 4.81 -12.00 -19.47
CA VAL A 141 4.18 -12.77 -18.39
C VAL A 141 5.24 -13.33 -17.45
N THR A 142 6.31 -13.93 -17.99
CA THR A 142 7.41 -14.45 -17.17
C THR A 142 8.12 -13.35 -16.38
N ALA A 143 8.55 -12.27 -17.04
CA ALA A 143 9.24 -11.17 -16.37
C ALA A 143 8.39 -10.53 -15.27
N TRP A 144 7.08 -10.36 -15.53
CA TRP A 144 6.16 -9.84 -14.54
C TRP A 144 5.98 -10.78 -13.34
N LEU A 145 5.89 -12.10 -13.58
CA LEU A 145 5.80 -13.08 -12.49
C LEU A 145 7.06 -13.10 -11.64
N ASP A 146 8.23 -12.95 -12.25
CA ASP A 146 9.49 -12.87 -11.52
C ASP A 146 9.55 -11.60 -10.66
N GLU A 147 9.16 -10.44 -11.22
CA GLU A 147 9.00 -9.19 -10.45
C GLU A 147 8.02 -9.37 -9.28
N GLN A 148 6.89 -10.05 -9.49
CA GLN A 148 5.93 -10.27 -8.41
C GLN A 148 6.45 -11.23 -7.33
N ARG A 149 7.28 -12.22 -7.67
CA ARG A 149 7.93 -13.11 -6.69
C ARG A 149 9.01 -12.40 -5.88
N GLU A 150 9.66 -11.40 -6.46
CA GLU A 150 10.58 -10.52 -5.72
C GLU A 150 9.82 -9.58 -4.79
N ARG A 151 8.72 -9.00 -5.30
CA ARG A 151 7.86 -8.09 -4.53
C ARG A 151 7.11 -8.79 -3.40
N PHE A 152 6.67 -10.02 -3.64
CA PHE A 152 5.99 -10.87 -2.69
C PHE A 152 6.81 -12.16 -2.59
N PRO A 153 7.70 -12.27 -1.59
CA PRO A 153 8.47 -13.49 -1.36
C PRO A 153 7.61 -14.51 -0.61
N SER A 154 7.65 -15.78 -1.02
CA SER A 154 6.89 -16.86 -0.37
C SER A 154 7.49 -17.32 0.96
N ASP A 155 8.75 -16.96 1.25
CA ASP A 155 9.40 -17.20 2.55
C ASP A 155 9.18 -15.99 3.48
N PRO A 156 8.51 -16.16 4.64
CA PRO A 156 8.37 -15.12 5.66
C PRO A 156 9.69 -14.47 6.09
N ALA A 157 10.80 -15.22 6.04
CA ALA A 157 12.12 -14.70 6.39
C ALA A 157 12.65 -13.71 5.35
N ALA A 158 12.32 -13.92 4.07
CA ALA A 158 12.71 -13.06 2.95
C ALA A 158 11.86 -11.78 2.85
N GLU A 159 10.67 -11.75 3.48
CA GLU A 159 9.85 -10.54 3.53
C GLU A 159 10.54 -9.44 4.36
N SER A 160 10.56 -8.25 3.77
CA SER A 160 11.19 -7.04 4.28
C SER A 160 10.47 -6.49 5.51
N LEU A 161 11.17 -5.75 6.37
CA LEU A 161 10.52 -5.08 7.51
C LEU A 161 9.45 -4.07 7.08
N PHE A 162 9.61 -3.43 5.93
CA PHE A 162 8.59 -2.57 5.35
C PHE A 162 7.34 -3.37 4.95
N GLY A 163 7.50 -4.55 4.35
CA GLY A 163 6.41 -5.47 4.07
C GLY A 163 5.71 -5.96 5.33
N TRP A 164 6.47 -6.36 6.36
CA TRP A 164 5.92 -6.71 7.67
C TRP A 164 5.18 -5.57 8.35
N SER A 165 5.67 -4.32 8.23
CA SER A 165 4.91 -3.14 8.69
C SER A 165 3.58 -3.01 7.94
N THR A 166 3.55 -3.40 6.66
CA THR A 166 2.33 -3.42 5.87
C THR A 166 1.34 -4.44 6.40
N HIS A 167 1.79 -5.68 6.60
CA HIS A 167 0.98 -6.74 7.18
C HIS A 167 0.42 -6.39 8.56
N ALA A 168 1.25 -5.83 9.45
CA ALA A 168 0.84 -5.45 10.78
C ALA A 168 -0.32 -4.42 10.75
N ARG A 169 -0.26 -3.41 9.87
CA ARG A 169 -1.37 -2.46 9.72
C ARG A 169 -2.66 -3.14 9.29
N GLU A 170 -2.60 -3.96 8.24
CA GLU A 170 -3.80 -4.61 7.69
C GLU A 170 -4.43 -5.59 8.68
N LEU A 171 -3.62 -6.14 9.59
CA LEU A 171 -4.07 -6.96 10.72
C LEU A 171 -4.55 -6.13 11.92
N GLY A 172 -4.69 -4.81 11.80
CA GLY A 172 -5.15 -3.93 12.87
C GLY A 172 -4.13 -3.76 14.01
N ARG A 173 -2.83 -3.85 13.73
CA ARG A 173 -1.73 -3.73 14.72
C ARG A 173 -0.87 -2.48 14.43
N PRO A 174 -1.40 -1.27 14.67
CA PRO A 174 -0.71 -0.02 14.31
C PRO A 174 0.61 0.18 15.05
N ASP A 175 0.69 -0.17 16.34
CA ASP A 175 1.93 -0.02 17.12
C ASP A 175 3.06 -0.91 16.58
N LEU A 176 2.74 -2.17 16.29
CA LEU A 176 3.71 -3.09 15.69
C LEU A 176 4.08 -2.67 14.26
N SER A 177 3.12 -2.16 13.49
CA SER A 177 3.41 -1.55 12.18
C SER A 177 4.40 -0.40 12.31
N ARG A 178 4.24 0.47 13.31
CA ARG A 178 5.16 1.56 13.59
C ARG A 178 6.55 1.05 13.97
N GLU A 179 6.64 0.10 14.89
CA GLU A 179 7.92 -0.47 15.34
C GLU A 179 8.73 -1.07 14.18
N LEU A 180 8.07 -1.87 13.33
CA LEU A 180 8.68 -2.49 12.15
C LEU A 180 9.10 -1.45 11.11
N LEU A 181 8.30 -0.41 10.89
CA LEU A 181 8.65 0.69 9.99
C LEU A 181 9.88 1.47 10.48
N LEU A 182 9.96 1.77 11.77
CA LEU A 182 11.11 2.47 12.34
C LEU A 182 12.36 1.58 12.35
N ALA A 183 12.21 0.27 12.56
CA ALA A 183 13.30 -0.69 12.41
C ALA A 183 13.79 -0.77 10.96
N TRP A 184 12.86 -0.82 10.00
CA TRP A 184 13.19 -0.75 8.57
C TRP A 184 13.98 0.52 8.25
N ALA A 185 13.53 1.69 8.70
CA ALA A 185 14.17 2.97 8.42
C ALA A 185 15.60 3.06 8.95
N ARG A 186 15.88 2.44 10.12
CA ARG A 186 17.24 2.38 10.71
C ARG A 186 18.25 1.62 9.85
N GLU A 187 17.80 0.72 8.99
CA GLU A 187 18.64 -0.06 8.07
C GLU A 187 18.80 0.60 6.69
N ARG A 188 18.16 1.75 6.46
CA ARG A 188 18.15 2.44 5.16
C ARG A 188 19.14 3.60 5.14
N PRO A 189 19.53 4.03 3.93
CA PRO A 189 20.22 5.31 3.78
C PRO A 189 19.40 6.43 4.42
N HIS A 190 20.10 7.30 5.13
CA HIS A 190 19.51 8.46 5.77
C HIS A 190 19.24 9.54 4.71
N ASP A 191 18.17 9.36 3.92
CA ASP A 191 17.83 10.16 2.76
C ASP A 191 16.35 10.65 2.75
N PRO A 192 16.00 11.66 1.94
CA PRO A 192 14.64 12.19 1.90
C PRO A 192 13.57 11.16 1.49
N ALA A 193 13.93 10.17 0.67
CA ALA A 193 12.99 9.14 0.22
C ALA A 193 12.58 8.22 1.37
N THR A 194 13.55 7.82 2.20
CA THR A 194 13.31 7.02 3.41
C THR A 194 12.39 7.76 4.37
N PHE A 195 12.67 9.05 4.64
CA PHE A 195 11.80 9.83 5.52
C PHE A 195 10.42 10.10 4.93
N ALA A 196 10.30 10.32 3.63
CA ALA A 196 9.00 10.48 2.99
C ALA A 196 8.14 9.21 3.17
N ALA A 197 8.74 8.02 3.06
CA ALA A 197 8.07 6.75 3.32
C ALA A 197 7.65 6.60 4.78
N VAL A 198 8.56 6.89 5.73
CA VAL A 198 8.27 6.85 7.18
C VAL A 198 7.14 7.82 7.54
N ARG A 199 7.26 9.10 7.16
CA ARG A 199 6.26 10.15 7.39
C ARG A 199 4.89 9.77 6.86
N SER A 200 4.81 9.39 5.59
CA SER A 200 3.52 9.03 4.96
C SER A 200 2.84 7.87 5.67
N ARG A 201 3.63 6.91 6.15
CA ARG A 201 3.11 5.72 6.83
C ARG A 201 2.70 6.01 8.27
N LEU A 202 3.52 6.72 9.04
CA LEU A 202 3.19 7.14 10.41
C LEU A 202 1.92 8.01 10.45
N GLY A 203 1.79 8.96 9.51
CA GLY A 203 0.59 9.79 9.40
C GLY A 203 -0.68 8.94 9.17
N ARG A 204 -0.62 7.96 8.26
CA ARG A 204 -1.74 7.02 8.01
C ARG A 204 -2.05 6.10 9.18
N LEU A 205 -1.09 5.86 10.08
CA LEU A 205 -1.28 5.08 11.29
C LEU A 205 -1.78 5.93 12.48
N GLY A 206 -1.88 7.25 12.33
CA GLY A 206 -2.28 8.17 13.40
C GLY A 206 -1.13 8.66 14.30
N PHE A 207 0.12 8.31 14.00
CA PHE A 207 1.30 8.77 14.74
C PHE A 207 1.78 10.14 14.22
N ALA A 208 0.92 11.15 14.33
CA ALA A 208 1.11 12.45 13.69
C ALA A 208 2.38 13.18 14.18
N ALA A 209 2.66 13.14 15.49
CA ALA A 209 3.87 13.76 16.06
C ALA A 209 5.16 13.15 15.47
N GLU A 210 5.21 11.84 15.27
CA GLU A 210 6.38 11.17 14.71
C GLU A 210 6.49 11.38 13.20
N ALA A 211 5.37 11.53 12.50
CA ALA A 211 5.37 11.95 11.11
C ALA A 211 5.98 13.37 10.96
N VAL A 212 5.69 14.28 11.89
CA VAL A 212 6.34 15.60 11.96
C VAL A 212 7.84 15.45 12.18
N GLU A 213 8.28 14.63 13.14
CA GLU A 213 9.72 14.42 13.39
C GLU A 213 10.45 13.81 12.18
N ALA A 214 9.86 12.81 11.52
CA ALA A 214 10.42 12.26 10.28
C ALA A 214 10.57 13.33 9.19
N GLN A 215 9.63 14.28 9.11
CA GLN A 215 9.73 15.38 8.16
C GLN A 215 10.77 16.44 8.57
N ARG A 216 10.95 16.70 9.86
CA ARG A 216 12.04 17.57 10.35
C ARG A 216 13.41 17.00 10.01
N GLU A 217 13.59 15.70 10.17
CA GLU A 217 14.82 15.00 9.76
C GLU A 217 15.04 15.13 8.25
N ALA A 218 14.00 14.95 7.42
CA ALA A 218 14.10 15.16 5.96
C ALA A 218 14.54 16.59 5.59
N VAL A 219 14.02 17.61 6.26
CA VAL A 219 14.43 19.02 6.11
C VAL A 219 15.90 19.19 6.48
N ALA A 220 16.34 18.62 7.60
CA ALA A 220 17.69 18.79 8.13
C ALA A 220 18.79 18.24 7.20
N ILE A 221 18.50 17.14 6.48
CA ILE A 221 19.45 16.53 5.55
C ILE A 221 19.35 17.05 4.11
N THR A 222 18.31 17.84 3.81
CA THR A 222 18.04 18.28 2.44
C THR A 222 19.00 19.38 2.02
N THR A 223 19.68 19.14 0.89
CA THR A 223 20.58 20.12 0.27
C THR A 223 19.94 20.77 -0.96
N GLY A 224 20.31 22.02 -1.21
CA GLY A 224 19.78 22.83 -2.31
C GLY A 224 18.50 23.60 -1.94
N ARG A 225 18.48 24.90 -2.25
CA ARG A 225 17.40 25.82 -1.83
C ARG A 225 16.01 25.39 -2.33
N GLU A 226 15.92 24.93 -3.57
CA GLU A 226 14.64 24.55 -4.17
C GLU A 226 14.05 23.30 -3.49
N ARG A 227 14.86 22.26 -3.29
CA ARG A 227 14.40 21.05 -2.61
C ARG A 227 14.07 21.33 -1.15
N LEU A 228 14.88 22.14 -0.46
CA LEU A 228 14.61 22.55 0.92
C LEU A 228 13.27 23.30 1.04
N GLY A 229 12.94 24.16 0.08
CA GLY A 229 11.63 24.82 0.02
C GLY A 229 10.47 23.82 -0.07
N HIS A 230 10.59 22.79 -0.91
CA HIS A 230 9.57 21.73 -1.01
C HIS A 230 9.40 20.94 0.29
N GLU A 231 10.50 20.60 0.97
CA GLU A 231 10.45 19.89 2.26
C GLU A 231 9.84 20.75 3.37
N LEU A 232 10.10 22.06 3.39
CA LEU A 232 9.49 22.99 4.35
C LEU A 232 7.99 23.19 4.12
N VAL A 233 7.54 23.28 2.86
CA VAL A 233 6.09 23.30 2.55
C VAL A 233 5.45 22.00 3.01
N THR A 234 6.11 20.87 2.80
CA THR A 234 5.60 19.58 3.25
C THR A 234 5.56 19.48 4.77
N LEU A 235 6.58 19.98 5.48
CA LEU A 235 6.59 20.10 6.93
C LEU A 235 5.40 20.93 7.43
N ALA A 236 5.10 22.06 6.76
CA ALA A 236 3.95 22.88 7.12
C ALA A 236 2.61 22.16 6.98
N SER A 237 2.46 21.30 5.96
CA SER A 237 1.25 20.46 5.79
C SER A 237 1.13 19.43 6.91
N VAL A 238 2.22 18.70 7.19
CA VAL A 238 2.23 17.62 8.18
C VAL A 238 2.01 18.16 9.59
N CYS A 239 2.61 19.31 9.92
CA CYS A 239 2.35 20.00 11.19
C CYS A 239 0.87 20.42 11.32
N ARG A 240 0.24 20.94 10.26
CA ARG A 240 -1.20 21.26 10.26
C ARG A 240 -2.06 20.03 10.50
N GLU A 241 -1.79 18.93 9.79
CA GLU A 241 -2.48 17.66 9.95
C GLU A 241 -2.34 17.11 11.38
N ALA A 242 -1.18 17.35 12.03
CA ALA A 242 -0.92 17.01 13.43
C ALA A 242 -1.51 17.99 14.45
N GLY A 243 -2.12 19.11 14.01
CA GLY A 243 -2.59 20.19 14.88
C GLY A 243 -1.48 21.10 15.43
N ASP A 244 -0.23 20.93 15.01
CA ASP A 244 0.90 21.81 15.33
C ASP A 244 0.90 23.06 14.43
N LEU A 245 -0.03 23.98 14.71
CA LEU A 245 -0.13 25.24 13.96
C LEU A 245 1.13 26.11 14.09
N ALA A 246 1.82 26.03 15.23
CA ALA A 246 3.04 26.79 15.48
C ALA A 246 4.20 26.29 14.61
N GLY A 247 4.41 24.97 14.55
CA GLY A 247 5.39 24.34 13.67
C GLY A 247 5.06 24.57 12.20
N ALA A 248 3.77 24.55 11.82
CA ALA A 248 3.36 24.84 10.46
C ALA A 248 3.72 26.28 10.03
N ARG A 249 3.44 27.26 10.89
CA ARG A 249 3.81 28.67 10.67
C ARG A 249 5.32 28.81 10.48
N GLN A 250 6.10 28.25 11.41
CA GLN A 250 7.56 28.33 11.36
C GLN A 250 8.12 27.80 10.02
N ALA A 251 7.66 26.63 9.58
CA ALA A 251 8.10 26.04 8.32
C ALA A 251 7.76 26.92 7.09
N LEU A 252 6.58 27.56 7.07
CA LEU A 252 6.21 28.51 6.01
C LEU A 252 7.07 29.78 6.02
N GLU A 253 7.40 30.30 7.20
CA GLU A 253 8.28 31.46 7.35
C GLU A 253 9.70 31.16 6.87
N GLU A 254 10.25 30.01 7.25
CA GLU A 254 11.54 29.53 6.76
C GLU A 254 11.52 29.34 5.24
N CYS A 255 10.46 28.74 4.68
CA CYS A 255 10.32 28.59 3.22
C CYS A 255 10.25 29.95 2.52
N ALA A 256 9.53 30.92 3.09
CA ALA A 256 9.43 32.26 2.52
C ALA A 256 10.74 33.06 2.59
N ALA A 257 11.64 32.72 3.51
CA ALA A 257 13.00 33.28 3.58
C ALA A 257 13.92 32.70 2.48
N LEU A 258 13.63 31.48 1.99
CA LEU A 258 14.37 30.88 0.88
C LEU A 258 14.01 31.48 -0.49
N ALA A 259 12.77 31.96 -0.66
CA ALA A 259 12.30 32.53 -1.90
C ALA A 259 12.90 33.93 -2.17
N PRO A 260 13.12 34.33 -3.43
CA PRO A 260 13.56 35.68 -3.75
C PRO A 260 12.58 36.71 -3.18
N PRO A 261 13.07 37.82 -2.59
CA PRO A 261 12.24 38.77 -1.84
C PRO A 261 11.12 39.44 -2.67
N LEU A 262 11.19 39.39 -4.02
CA LEU A 262 10.21 39.95 -4.94
C LEU A 262 9.33 38.89 -5.63
N GLY A 263 9.44 37.60 -5.27
CA GLY A 263 8.63 36.54 -5.86
C GLY A 263 7.22 36.43 -5.25
N GLY A 264 6.18 36.31 -6.07
CA GLY A 264 4.78 36.17 -5.61
C GLY A 264 4.55 34.99 -4.64
N LEU A 265 5.38 33.94 -4.73
CA LEU A 265 5.36 32.79 -3.83
C LEU A 265 5.71 33.17 -2.38
N ALA A 266 6.73 34.01 -2.16
CA ALA A 266 7.16 34.43 -0.82
C ALA A 266 6.04 35.19 -0.09
N THR A 267 5.35 36.08 -0.81
CA THR A 267 4.21 36.83 -0.28
C THR A 267 3.04 35.90 0.07
N SER A 268 2.74 34.91 -0.78
CA SER A 268 1.68 33.93 -0.51
C SER A 268 1.96 33.09 0.74
N LEU A 269 3.18 32.56 0.88
CA LEU A 269 3.59 31.76 2.03
C LEU A 269 3.54 32.54 3.35
N ARG A 270 3.99 33.81 3.34
CA ARG A 270 3.89 34.69 4.52
C ARG A 270 2.45 35.05 4.88
N ARG A 271 1.54 35.12 3.89
CA ARG A 271 0.12 35.35 4.16
C ARG A 271 -0.48 34.12 4.85
N GLU A 272 -0.24 32.93 4.30
CA GLU A 272 -0.69 31.66 4.89
C GLU A 272 -0.17 31.47 6.33
N ALA A 273 1.09 31.85 6.59
CA ALA A 273 1.65 31.83 7.95
C ALA A 273 0.88 32.74 8.93
N ARG A 274 0.44 33.93 8.51
CA ARG A 274 -0.37 34.83 9.36
C ARG A 274 -1.79 34.31 9.59
N GLU A 275 -2.37 33.65 8.60
CA GLU A 275 -3.70 33.04 8.73
C GLU A 275 -3.72 31.96 9.81
N LEU A 276 -2.62 31.20 9.97
CA LEU A 276 -2.48 30.21 11.04
C LEU A 276 -2.49 30.84 12.45
N ASP A 277 -1.91 32.03 12.63
CA ASP A 277 -1.94 32.73 13.92
C ASP A 277 -3.37 33.14 14.32
N ALA A 278 -4.20 33.52 13.35
CA ALA A 278 -5.59 33.87 13.58
C ALA A 278 -6.45 32.66 14.02
N LEU A 279 -6.00 31.43 13.76
CA LEU A 279 -6.69 30.19 14.11
C LEU A 279 -6.33 29.65 15.50
N ARG A 280 -5.37 30.26 16.21
CA ARG A 280 -5.09 29.87 17.59
C ARG A 280 -6.31 30.18 18.45
N PRO A 281 -6.85 29.21 19.21
CA PRO A 281 -7.90 29.50 20.17
C PRO A 281 -7.35 30.54 21.15
N GLY A 282 -8.07 31.66 21.29
CA GLY A 282 -7.68 32.75 22.18
C GLY A 282 -7.36 32.19 23.56
N THR A 283 -6.19 32.53 24.08
CA THR A 283 -5.88 32.41 25.50
C THR A 283 -7.10 32.89 26.27
N PRO A 284 -7.67 32.10 27.22
CA PRO A 284 -8.77 32.59 28.03
C PRO A 284 -8.30 33.90 28.65
N SER A 285 -8.95 35.00 28.25
CA SER A 285 -8.72 36.33 28.76
C SER A 285 -8.84 36.20 30.27
N GLY A 286 -7.69 36.29 30.96
CA GLY A 286 -7.65 36.32 32.40
C GLY A 286 -8.54 37.47 32.86
N THR A 287 -9.75 37.14 33.26
CA THR A 287 -10.61 37.99 34.08
C THR A 287 -10.21 37.65 35.51
N GLY A 288 -9.14 38.30 35.97
CA GLY A 288 -9.05 38.68 37.37
C GLY A 288 -9.45 40.15 37.49
N PRO A 289 -9.76 40.66 38.69
CA PRO A 289 -9.85 39.99 40.00
C PRO A 289 -11.28 39.68 40.45
#